data_AF-A0A2W4B7G4-F1
#
_entry.id   AF-A0A2W4B7G4-F1
#
_cell.length_a   1.000
_cell.length_b   1.000
_cell.length_c   1.000
_cell.angle_alpha   90.00
_cell.angle_beta   90.00
_cell.angle_gamma   90.00
#
_symmetry.space_group_name_H-M   'P 1'
#
loop_
_entity.id
_entity.type
_entity.pdbx_description
1 polymer ?
#
loop_
_entity_poly.entity_id
_entity_poly.type
_entity_poly.pdbx_seq_one_letter_code
_entity_poly.pdbx_strand_id
1 'polypeptide(L)'
;MFEVTAIDERIMDRDIYLRNIVTEKDEECFDNSIGYSDDQNFLFMRIGSKYECKILLIGDQTTEKNEEAYKLFFAKDRLIKIGKYKFLKVYLDKEEYYIVADGIFFNDEDKYILFDFFRKDLLEVDGHITPMYIDQ
;
A
#
# COMPACT_ATOMS: atom_id res chain seq x y z
N MET A 1 8.45 -5.88 7.51
CA MET A 1 7.73 -5.95 8.79
C MET A 1 7.51 -4.57 9.40
N PHE A 2 6.33 -4.35 9.96
CA PHE A 2 5.89 -3.12 10.60
C PHE A 2 5.32 -3.41 11.99
N GLU A 3 5.58 -2.55 12.96
CA GLU A 3 4.92 -2.55 14.27
C GLU A 3 3.71 -1.63 14.24
N VAL A 4 2.57 -2.07 14.77
CA VAL A 4 1.38 -1.20 14.92
C VAL A 4 1.57 -0.29 16.13
N THR A 5 1.66 1.01 15.91
CA THR A 5 1.89 2.01 16.97
C THR A 5 0.59 2.62 17.49
N ALA A 6 -0.43 2.73 16.63
CA ALA A 6 -1.76 3.19 17.00
C ALA A 6 -2.82 2.70 16.01
N ILE A 7 -4.08 2.74 16.43
CA ILE A 7 -5.26 2.44 15.62
C ILE A 7 -6.31 3.50 15.95
N ASP A 8 -6.82 4.19 14.93
CA ASP A 8 -7.97 5.09 15.04
C ASP A 8 -9.18 4.47 14.35
N GLU A 9 -10.14 3.95 15.13
CA GLU A 9 -11.29 3.20 14.61
C GLU A 9 -12.50 4.10 14.34
N ARG A 10 -13.12 3.91 13.18
CA ARG A 10 -14.41 4.49 12.79
C ARG A 10 -15.44 3.37 12.58
N ILE A 11 -16.65 3.73 12.15
CA ILE A 11 -17.76 2.77 12.03
C ILE A 11 -17.50 1.70 10.97
N MET A 12 -16.91 2.08 9.82
CA MET A 12 -16.74 1.20 8.64
C MET A 12 -15.29 1.13 8.15
N ASP A 13 -14.39 1.90 8.75
CA ASP A 13 -12.99 2.00 8.38
C ASP A 13 -12.16 2.38 9.61
N ARG A 14 -10.84 2.33 9.46
CA ARG A 14 -9.90 2.75 10.48
C ARG A 14 -8.57 3.18 9.87
N ASP A 15 -7.83 4.01 10.59
CA ASP A 15 -6.45 4.33 10.26
C ASP A 15 -5.50 3.54 11.16
N ILE A 16 -4.51 2.91 10.52
CA ILE A 16 -3.49 2.08 11.16
C ILE A 16 -2.16 2.80 11.05
N TYR A 17 -1.63 3.17 12.21
CA TYR A 17 -0.32 3.77 12.31
C TYR A 17 0.71 2.66 12.48
N LEU A 18 1.64 2.60 11.54
CA LEU A 18 2.66 1.57 11.42
C LEU A 18 4.05 2.19 11.54
N ARG A 19 4.98 1.47 12.17
CA ARG A 19 6.41 1.81 12.13
C ARG A 19 7.18 0.70 11.42
N ASN A 20 7.86 1.03 10.33
CA ASN A 20 8.79 0.11 9.70
C ASN A 20 9.93 -0.19 10.68
N ILE A 21 10.13 -1.45 11.05
CA ILE A 21 11.12 -1.82 12.08
C ILE A 21 12.57 -1.73 11.60
N VAL A 22 12.78 -1.58 10.29
CA VAL A 22 14.12 -1.50 9.68
C VAL A 22 14.51 -0.06 9.40
N THR A 23 13.59 0.74 8.89
CA THR A 23 13.85 2.13 8.48
C THR A 23 13.39 3.16 9.51
N GLU A 24 12.66 2.71 10.54
CA GLU A 24 12.03 3.53 11.59
C GLU A 24 11.00 4.53 11.06
N LYS A 25 10.62 4.41 9.78
CA LYS A 25 9.63 5.29 9.17
C LYS A 25 8.23 4.97 9.71
N ASP A 26 7.52 6.01 10.11
CA ASP A 26 6.11 5.95 10.46
C ASP A 26 5.25 6.09 9.20
N GLU A 27 4.22 5.25 9.10
CA GLU A 27 3.25 5.20 8.03
C GLU A 27 1.84 5.29 8.61
N GLU A 28 0.96 5.99 7.93
CA GLU A 28 -0.48 6.02 8.21
C GLU A 28 -1.18 5.32 7.05
N CYS A 29 -1.85 4.21 7.35
CA CYS A 29 -2.50 3.37 6.36
C CYS A 29 -4.00 3.24 6.65
N PHE A 30 -4.81 3.54 5.65
CA PHE A 30 -6.24 3.36 5.67
C PHE A 30 -6.61 1.88 5.55
N ASP A 31 -7.55 1.44 6.37
CA ASP A 31 -8.11 0.09 6.40
C ASP A 31 -9.64 0.19 6.32
N ASN A 32 -10.19 -0.11 5.14
CA ASN A 32 -11.62 -0.24 4.92
C ASN A 32 -12.08 -1.70 4.82
N SER A 33 -11.23 -2.67 5.21
CA SER A 33 -11.57 -4.09 5.11
C SER A 33 -12.76 -4.46 6.00
N ILE A 34 -13.01 -3.70 7.09
CA ILE A 34 -14.17 -3.86 7.98
C ILE A 34 -15.50 -3.63 7.25
N GLY A 35 -15.50 -2.81 6.19
CA GLY A 35 -16.71 -2.52 5.43
C GLY A 35 -17.21 -3.69 4.58
N TYR A 36 -16.44 -4.77 4.48
CA TYR A 36 -16.80 -5.98 3.73
C TYR A 36 -17.34 -7.05 4.69
N SER A 37 -18.32 -7.82 4.21
CA SER A 37 -19.04 -8.79 5.04
C SER A 37 -18.30 -10.11 5.26
N ASP A 38 -17.06 -10.23 4.81
CA ASP A 38 -16.28 -11.47 4.86
C ASP A 38 -15.24 -11.48 6.01
N ASP A 39 -14.78 -12.68 6.36
CA ASP A 39 -13.75 -12.89 7.40
C ASP A 39 -12.35 -12.43 6.92
N GLN A 40 -12.23 -11.82 5.74
CA GLN A 40 -10.97 -11.37 5.14
C GLN A 40 -10.67 -9.92 5.49
N ASN A 41 -10.77 -9.55 6.76
CA ASN A 41 -10.45 -8.20 7.23
C ASN A 41 -9.19 -8.17 8.12
N PHE A 42 -8.72 -6.96 8.43
CA PHE A 42 -7.52 -6.73 9.23
C PHE A 42 -7.80 -6.45 10.71
N LEU A 43 -8.98 -6.82 11.23
CA LEU A 43 -9.33 -6.65 12.66
C LEU A 43 -8.43 -7.43 13.61
N PHE A 44 -7.69 -8.42 13.12
CA PHE A 44 -6.72 -9.16 13.91
C PHE A 44 -5.47 -8.33 14.29
N MET A 45 -5.22 -7.20 13.63
CA MET A 45 -4.07 -6.35 13.93
C MET A 45 -4.20 -5.67 15.29
N ARG A 46 -3.13 -5.70 16.10
CA ARG A 46 -3.11 -5.18 17.47
C ARG A 46 -1.94 -4.23 17.69
N ILE A 47 -2.15 -3.16 18.45
CA ILE A 47 -1.10 -2.23 18.90
C ILE A 47 0.03 -3.01 19.59
N GLY A 48 1.28 -2.68 19.27
CA GLY A 48 2.51 -3.33 19.75
C GLY A 48 2.85 -4.66 19.06
N SER A 49 1.97 -5.18 18.20
CA SER A 49 2.25 -6.38 17.40
C SER A 49 2.92 -6.01 16.07
N LYS A 50 3.60 -7.00 15.47
CA LYS A 50 4.37 -6.83 14.24
C LYS A 50 3.83 -7.70 13.13
N TYR A 51 3.76 -7.14 11.92
CA TYR A 51 3.15 -7.78 10.76
C TYR A 51 3.98 -7.52 9.50
N GLU A 52 3.96 -8.45 8.55
CA GLU A 52 4.41 -8.20 7.19
C GLU A 52 3.30 -7.50 6.42
N CYS A 53 3.44 -6.18 6.24
CA CYS A 53 2.47 -5.37 5.52
C CYS A 53 2.97 -5.04 4.11
N LYS A 54 2.06 -5.08 3.14
CA LYS A 54 2.18 -4.40 1.84
C LYS A 54 1.28 -3.18 1.85
N ILE A 55 1.84 -2.03 1.49
CA ILE A 55 1.15 -0.74 1.49
C ILE A 55 0.89 -0.31 0.04
N LEU A 56 -0.38 -0.04 -0.27
CA LEU A 56 -0.83 0.47 -1.55
C LEU A 56 -0.86 2.00 -1.54
N LEU A 57 -0.34 2.64 -2.57
CA LEU A 57 -0.49 4.07 -2.81
C LEU A 57 -1.76 4.31 -3.65
N ILE A 58 -2.65 5.16 -3.15
CA ILE A 58 -3.85 5.63 -3.86
C ILE A 58 -3.56 7.02 -4.41
N GLY A 59 -3.67 7.15 -5.73
CA GLY A 59 -3.28 8.35 -6.45
C GLY A 59 -3.28 8.15 -7.96
N ASP A 60 -2.70 9.11 -8.66
CA ASP A 60 -2.66 9.17 -10.11
C ASP A 60 -1.23 9.32 -10.64
N GLN A 61 -0.98 8.74 -11.81
CA GLN A 61 0.25 9.00 -12.55
C GLN A 61 0.21 10.43 -13.12
N THR A 62 1.31 11.15 -12.95
CA THR A 62 1.48 12.48 -13.54
C THR A 62 2.68 12.51 -14.47
N THR A 63 2.64 13.38 -15.47
CA THR A 63 3.74 13.63 -16.41
C THR A 63 4.58 14.83 -16.01
N GLU A 64 4.05 15.70 -15.15
CA GLU A 64 4.71 16.92 -14.72
C GLU A 64 5.24 16.76 -13.29
N LYS A 65 6.48 17.18 -13.09
CA LYS A 65 7.07 17.27 -11.75
C LYS A 65 6.50 18.52 -11.07
N ASN A 66 5.40 18.36 -10.34
CA ASN A 66 4.91 19.36 -9.41
C ASN A 66 5.48 19.09 -7.99
N GLU A 67 5.14 19.93 -7.02
CA GLU A 67 5.60 19.75 -5.62
C GLU A 67 5.00 18.50 -4.95
N GLU A 68 3.90 17.97 -5.48
CA GLU A 68 3.12 16.86 -4.93
C GLU A 68 3.53 15.49 -5.54
N ALA A 69 4.18 15.50 -6.70
CA ALA A 69 4.57 14.30 -7.43
C ALA A 69 5.83 13.64 -6.86
N TYR A 70 5.70 12.39 -6.45
CA TYR A 70 6.80 11.57 -5.98
C TYR A 70 7.46 10.82 -7.13
N LYS A 71 8.79 10.79 -7.11
CA LYS A 71 9.58 9.97 -8.03
C LYS A 71 9.73 8.55 -7.45
N LEU A 72 8.90 7.64 -7.93
CA LEU A 72 8.84 6.26 -7.44
C LEU A 72 9.64 5.33 -8.36
N PHE A 73 10.68 4.70 -7.84
CA PHE A 73 11.57 3.83 -8.62
C PHE A 73 11.00 2.43 -8.72
N PHE A 74 11.07 1.83 -9.91
CA PHE A 74 10.61 0.47 -10.09
C PHE A 74 11.51 -0.55 -9.38
N ALA A 75 10.90 -1.55 -8.74
CA ALA A 75 11.61 -2.74 -8.34
C ALA A 75 12.06 -3.57 -9.56
N LYS A 76 13.05 -4.45 -9.38
CA LYS A 76 13.50 -5.36 -10.44
C LYS A 76 12.35 -6.25 -10.93
N ASP A 77 11.58 -6.81 -10.00
CA ASP A 77 10.36 -7.55 -10.28
C ASP A 77 9.15 -6.62 -10.14
N ARG A 78 9.08 -5.62 -11.03
CA ARG A 78 8.11 -4.51 -10.90
C ARG A 78 6.65 -4.94 -10.97
N LEU A 79 6.29 -5.94 -11.77
CA LEU A 79 4.90 -6.39 -11.88
C LEU A 79 4.70 -7.64 -11.04
N ILE A 80 3.85 -7.53 -10.02
CA ILE A 80 3.49 -8.65 -9.17
C ILE A 80 1.98 -8.87 -9.17
N LYS A 81 1.54 -10.10 -8.93
CA LYS A 81 0.13 -10.43 -8.77
C LYS A 81 -0.19 -10.56 -7.28
N ILE A 82 -1.19 -9.82 -6.81
CA ILE A 82 -1.77 -9.95 -5.46
C ILE A 82 -3.28 -10.12 -5.66
N GLY A 83 -3.81 -11.24 -5.16
CA GLY A 83 -5.21 -11.61 -5.41
C GLY A 83 -5.47 -11.78 -6.91
N LYS A 84 -6.49 -11.08 -7.43
CA LYS A 84 -6.82 -11.08 -8.87
C LYS A 84 -6.14 -9.96 -9.67
N TYR A 85 -5.49 -9.03 -9.00
CA TYR A 85 -4.97 -7.79 -9.61
C TYR A 85 -3.45 -7.82 -9.79
N LYS A 86 -2.97 -7.00 -10.71
CA LYS A 86 -1.55 -6.74 -10.91
C LYS A 86 -1.18 -5.42 -10.26
N PHE A 87 -0.05 -5.40 -9.58
CA PHE A 87 0.48 -4.23 -8.91
C PHE A 87 1.90 -3.95 -9.39
N LEU A 88 2.23 -2.66 -9.46
CA LEU A 88 3.57 -2.15 -9.61
C LEU A 88 4.23 -2.05 -8.24
N LYS A 89 5.31 -2.80 -8.05
CA LYS A 89 6.19 -2.70 -6.90
C LYS A 89 7.19 -1.58 -7.13
N VAL A 90 7.16 -0.59 -6.25
CA VAL A 90 7.95 0.64 -6.36
C VAL A 90 8.65 0.97 -5.05
N TYR A 91 9.69 1.79 -5.14
CA TYR A 91 10.45 2.31 -4.01
C TYR A 91 10.39 3.83 -3.97
N LEU A 92 10.15 4.36 -2.77
CA LEU A 92 10.40 5.76 -2.43
C LEU A 92 11.43 5.76 -1.29
N ASP A 93 12.61 6.28 -1.57
CA ASP A 93 13.79 6.16 -0.71
C ASP A 93 14.12 4.70 -0.37
N LYS A 94 13.89 4.28 0.88
CA LYS A 94 14.15 2.92 1.37
C LYS A 94 12.87 2.10 1.56
N GLU A 95 11.72 2.69 1.27
CA GLU A 95 10.43 2.07 1.51
C GLU A 95 9.86 1.44 0.26
N GLU A 96 9.21 0.31 0.45
CA GLU A 96 8.54 -0.44 -0.59
C GLU A 96 7.03 -0.17 -0.58
N TYR A 97 6.47 0.13 -1.74
CA TYR A 97 5.04 0.33 -1.92
C TYR A 97 4.53 -0.35 -3.18
N TYR A 98 3.20 -0.36 -3.30
CA TYR A 98 2.47 -0.94 -4.40
C TYR A 98 1.54 0.08 -5.03
N ILE A 99 1.32 -0.01 -6.34
CA ILE A 99 0.34 0.79 -7.10
C ILE A 99 -0.44 -0.18 -7.97
N VAL A 100 -1.76 -0.01 -8.13
CA VAL A 100 -2.54 -0.82 -9.08
C VAL A 100 -1.99 -0.59 -10.49
N ALA A 101 -1.62 -1.66 -11.20
CA ALA A 101 -0.96 -1.54 -12.50
C ALA A 101 -1.93 -1.13 -13.63
N ASP A 102 -3.23 -1.35 -13.44
CA ASP A 102 -4.25 -0.96 -14.42
C ASP A 102 -4.31 0.57 -14.55
N GLY A 103 -4.29 1.06 -15.79
CA GLY A 103 -4.27 2.50 -16.08
C GLY A 103 -2.92 3.21 -15.92
N ILE A 104 -1.85 2.52 -15.49
CA ILE A 104 -0.51 3.11 -15.39
C ILE A 104 0.30 2.86 -16.66
N PHE A 105 0.87 3.91 -17.23
CA PHE A 105 1.66 3.86 -18.45
C PHE A 105 3.16 3.88 -18.13
N PHE A 106 3.86 2.81 -18.50
CA PHE A 106 5.32 2.72 -18.37
C PHE A 106 5.89 1.76 -19.42
N ASN A 107 7.15 1.96 -19.77
CA ASN A 107 7.92 1.13 -20.69
C ASN A 107 8.92 0.26 -19.91
N ASP A 108 9.46 -0.77 -20.58
CA ASP A 108 10.41 -1.66 -19.93
C ASP A 108 11.74 -0.98 -19.54
N GLU A 109 12.12 0.07 -20.24
CA GLU A 109 13.34 0.84 -19.97
C GLU A 109 13.16 1.88 -18.84
N ASP A 110 11.91 2.17 -18.46
CA ASP A 110 11.63 3.17 -17.43
C ASP A 110 12.17 2.69 -16.08
N LYS A 111 12.86 3.60 -15.38
CA LYS A 111 13.43 3.35 -14.05
C LYS A 111 12.51 3.81 -12.93
N TYR A 112 11.58 4.69 -13.23
CA TYR A 112 10.70 5.30 -12.26
C TYR A 112 9.41 5.81 -12.93
N ILE A 113 8.40 6.09 -12.12
CA ILE A 113 7.23 6.89 -12.49
C ILE A 113 7.15 8.12 -11.61
N LEU A 114 6.46 9.15 -12.11
CA LEU A 114 5.99 10.25 -11.28
C LEU A 114 4.55 9.93 -10.88
N PHE A 115 4.30 9.95 -9.57
CA PHE A 115 3.03 9.54 -9.01
C PHE A 115 2.65 10.48 -7.88
N ASP A 116 1.44 11.00 -7.95
CA ASP A 116 0.87 11.88 -6.95
C ASP A 116 -0.15 11.06 -6.14
N PHE A 117 0.24 10.68 -4.92
CA PHE A 117 -0.61 9.89 -4.03
C PHE A 117 -1.08 10.73 -2.85
N PHE A 118 -2.36 10.59 -2.53
CA PHE A 118 -3.01 11.32 -1.43
C PHE A 118 -3.41 10.41 -0.28
N ARG A 119 -3.34 9.08 -0.45
CA ARG A 119 -3.64 8.11 0.61
C ARG A 119 -2.81 6.84 0.46
N LYS A 120 -2.58 6.16 1.58
CA LYS A 120 -1.97 4.84 1.63
C LYS A 120 -2.98 3.88 2.23
N ASP A 121 -3.13 2.71 1.63
CA ASP A 121 -4.09 1.70 2.07
C ASP A 121 -3.35 0.41 2.44
N LEU A 122 -3.85 -0.35 3.41
CA LEU A 122 -3.37 -1.71 3.65
C LEU A 122 -3.78 -2.62 2.48
N LEU A 123 -2.80 -3.19 1.80
CA LEU A 123 -3.03 -4.10 0.68
C LEU A 123 -3.04 -5.56 1.13
N GLU A 124 -2.06 -5.93 1.94
CA GLU A 124 -1.88 -7.30 2.43
C GLU A 124 -1.18 -7.26 3.79
N VAL A 125 -1.62 -8.09 4.74
CA VAL A 125 -1.06 -8.20 6.09
C VAL A 125 -0.88 -9.68 6.43
N ASP A 126 0.37 -10.13 6.64
CA ASP A 126 0.71 -11.54 6.92
C ASP A 126 0.11 -12.54 5.91
N GLY A 127 0.03 -12.14 4.63
CA GLY A 127 -0.56 -12.93 3.56
C GLY A 127 -2.08 -12.84 3.43
N HIS A 128 -2.77 -12.15 4.34
CA HIS A 128 -4.19 -11.81 4.19
C HIS A 128 -4.31 -10.58 3.29
N ILE A 129 -5.02 -10.70 2.17
CA ILE A 129 -5.20 -9.61 1.20
C ILE A 129 -6.50 -8.86 1.54
N THR A 130 -6.56 -7.55 1.29
CA THR A 130 -7.81 -6.80 1.48
C THR A 130 -8.92 -7.31 0.54
N PRO A 131 -10.19 -7.41 0.99
CA PRO A 131 -11.29 -8.00 0.20
C PRO A 131 -11.47 -7.37 -1.17
N MET A 132 -11.17 -6.07 -1.28
CA MET A 132 -11.27 -5.28 -2.51
C MET A 132 -10.53 -5.91 -3.70
N TYR A 133 -9.47 -6.68 -3.46
CA TYR A 133 -8.62 -7.26 -4.51
C TYR A 133 -8.72 -8.79 -4.63
N ILE A 134 -9.65 -9.43 -3.92
CA ILE A 134 -9.87 -10.88 -3.94
C ILE A 134 -11.08 -11.24 -4.79
N ASP A 135 -12.23 -10.60 -4.56
CA ASP A 135 -13.51 -10.97 -5.19
C ASP A 135 -14.29 -9.75 -5.70
N GLN A 136 -14.35 -9.62 -7.03
CA GLN A 136 -15.42 -8.93 -7.77
C GLN A 136 -15.95 -9.89 -8.84
#